data_AF-K2LK43-F1
#
_entry.id   AF-K2LK43-F1
#
_cell.length_a   1.000
_cell.length_b   1.000
_cell.length_c   1.000
_cell.angle_alpha   90.00
_cell.angle_beta   90.00
_cell.angle_gamma   90.00
#
_symmetry.space_group_name_H-M   'P 1'
#
loop_
_entity.id
_entity.type
_entity.pdbx_description
1 polymer ?
#
loop_
_entity_poly.entity_id
_entity_poly.type
_entity_poly.pdbx_seq_one_letter_code
_entity_poly.pdbx_strand_id
1 'polypeptide(L)' 'MKLDPSIDDPDAFYAALVAANEGLADDQSNHLILRLVFLLANQVGDTAVINACVAEAAKPFEMENAR' A
#
# COMPACT_ATOMS: atom_id res chain seq x y z
N MET A 1 -5.26 11.42 -8.72
CA MET A 1 -5.10 10.24 -7.84
C MET A 1 -6.49 9.78 -7.43
N LYS A 2 -6.77 8.48 -7.45
CA LYS A 2 -8.06 7.95 -6.98
C LYS A 2 -7.94 7.67 -5.48
N LEU A 3 -8.93 8.11 -4.71
CA LEU A 3 -9.05 7.81 -3.28
C LEU A 3 -10.00 6.64 -3.02
N ASP A 4 -10.87 6.33 -3.98
CA ASP A 4 -11.77 5.19 -3.93
C ASP A 4 -11.06 3.90 -4.36
N PRO A 5 -11.39 2.74 -3.75
CA PRO A 5 -10.81 1.46 -4.13
C PRO A 5 -11.03 1.19 -5.61
N SER A 6 -9.95 1.07 -6.38
CA SER A 6 -9.97 0.60 -7.78
C SER A 6 -9.53 -0.85 -7.92
N ILE A 7 -9.39 -1.56 -6.79
CA ILE A 7 -9.02 -2.98 -6.76
C ILE A 7 -10.31 -3.78 -6.94
N ASP A 8 -10.36 -4.63 -7.97
CA ASP A 8 -11.55 -5.43 -8.30
C ASP A 8 -11.92 -6.41 -7.16
N ASP A 9 -10.92 -6.97 -6.48
CA ASP A 9 -11.09 -7.87 -5.33
C ASP A 9 -10.15 -7.46 -4.17
N PRO A 10 -10.60 -6.53 -3.31
CA PRO A 10 -9.81 -6.06 -2.16
C PRO A 10 -9.48 -7.18 -1.17
N ASP A 11 -10.39 -8.15 -0.99
CA ASP A 11 -10.23 -9.25 -0.05
C ASP A 11 -9.14 -10.22 -0.52
N ALA A 12 -9.13 -10.56 -1.81
CA ALA A 12 -8.07 -11.39 -2.38
C ALA A 12 -6.70 -10.71 -2.29
N PHE A 13 -6.62 -9.40 -2.53
CA PHE A 13 -5.37 -8.65 -2.35
C PHE A 13 -4.90 -8.69 -0.89
N TYR A 14 -5.81 -8.43 0.06
CA TYR A 14 -5.48 -8.48 1.50
C TYR A 14 -5.02 -9.87 1.93
N ALA A 15 -5.72 -10.93 1.51
CA ALA A 15 -5.34 -12.31 1.80
C ALA A 15 -3.94 -12.66 1.27
N ALA A 16 -3.62 -12.25 0.04
CA ALA A 16 -2.29 -12.44 -0.55
C ALA A 16 -1.20 -11.69 0.23
N LEU A 17 -1.50 -10.46 0.68
CA LEU A 17 -0.56 -9.67 1.47
C LEU A 17 -0.30 -10.30 2.85
N VAL A 18 -1.34 -10.78 3.53
CA VAL A 18 -1.22 -11.46 4.82
C VAL A 18 -0.38 -12.73 4.68
N ALA A 19 -0.70 -13.57 3.68
CA ALA A 19 0.05 -14.79 3.43
C ALA A 19 1.53 -14.51 3.13
N ALA A 20 1.84 -13.43 2.42
CA ALA A 20 3.22 -13.05 2.13
C ALA A 20 4.00 -12.55 3.36
N ASN A 21 3.31 -12.05 4.39
CA ASN A 21 3.93 -11.61 5.66
C ASN A 21 3.97 -12.72 6.73
N GLU A 22 3.35 -13.87 6.50
CA GLU A 22 3.27 -14.95 7.48
C GLU A 22 4.67 -15.47 7.87
N GLY A 23 4.97 -15.48 9.16
CA GLY A 23 6.25 -15.97 9.70
C GLY A 23 7.44 -15.01 9.56
N LEU A 24 7.24 -13.80 9.03
CA LEU A 24 8.27 -12.76 8.97
C LEU A 24 8.38 -12.00 10.29
N ALA A 25 9.60 -11.61 10.65
CA ALA A 25 9.83 -10.61 11.70
C ALA A 25 9.44 -9.20 11.22
N ASP A 26 9.27 -8.26 12.14
CA ASP A 26 8.79 -6.90 11.83
C ASP A 26 9.65 -6.16 10.79
N ASP A 27 10.97 -6.31 10.86
CA ASP A 27 11.91 -5.72 9.91
C ASP A 27 11.76 -6.34 8.51
N GLN A 28 11.58 -7.65 8.44
CA GLN A 28 11.35 -8.39 7.20
C GLN A 28 10.00 -8.02 6.56
N SER A 29 8.95 -7.87 7.36
CA SER A 29 7.64 -7.41 6.92
C SER A 29 7.72 -6.00 6.33
N ASN A 30 8.43 -5.08 6.99
CA ASN A 30 8.68 -3.73 6.45
C ASN A 30 9.43 -3.77 5.12
N HIS A 31 10.46 -4.62 4.99
CA HIS A 31 11.17 -4.79 3.72
C HIS A 31 10.27 -5.33 2.60
N LEU A 32 9.38 -6.28 2.91
CA LEU A 32 8.40 -6.80 1.97
C LEU A 32 7.46 -5.69 1.48
N ILE A 33 6.90 -4.90 2.40
CA ILE A 33 6.00 -3.79 2.06
C ILE A 33 6.71 -2.75 1.20
N LEU A 34 7.94 -2.34 1.54
CA LEU A 34 8.71 -1.40 0.74
C LEU A 34 8.94 -1.93 -0.68
N ARG A 35 9.33 -3.20 -0.82
CA ARG A 35 9.53 -3.82 -2.14
C ARG A 35 8.24 -3.89 -2.94
N LEU A 36 7.11 -4.22 -2.30
CA LEU A 36 5.79 -4.20 -2.94
C LEU A 36 5.43 -2.80 -3.45
N VAL A 37 5.64 -1.76 -2.64
CA VAL A 37 5.39 -0.36 -3.03
C VAL A 37 6.19 0.02 -4.29
N PHE A 38 7.48 -0.33 -4.36
CA PHE A 38 8.28 -0.08 -5.56
C PHE A 38 7.78 -0.84 -6.79
N LEU A 39 7.39 -2.11 -6.63
CA LEU A 39 6.83 -2.90 -7.73
C LEU A 39 5.53 -2.27 -8.26
N LEU A 40 4.63 -1.83 -7.37
CA LEU A 40 3.39 -1.15 -7.74
C LEU A 40 3.65 0.21 -8.39
N ALA A 41 4.60 0.99 -7.88
CA ALA A 41 5.01 2.26 -8.50
C ALA A 41 5.50 2.03 -9.95
N ASN A 42 6.25 0.95 -10.20
CA ASN A 42 6.67 0.59 -11.56
C ASN A 42 5.48 0.22 -12.46
N GLN A 43 4.43 -0.40 -11.93
CA GLN A 43 3.21 -0.68 -12.71
C GLN A 43 2.42 0.61 -13.02
N VAL A 44 2.43 1.59 -12.12
CA VAL A 44 1.77 2.89 -12.33
C VAL A 44 2.50 3.69 -13.42
N GLY A 45 3.84 3.73 -13.40
CA GLY A 45 4.69 4.34 -14.43
C GLY A 45 4.64 5.88 -14.52
N ASP A 46 3.63 6.53 -13.93
CA ASP A 46 3.48 7.99 -13.90
C ASP A 46 4.08 8.60 -12.62
N THR A 47 5.20 9.30 -12.77
CA THR A 47 5.91 9.95 -11.66
C THR A 47 5.08 11.01 -10.94
N ALA A 48 4.19 11.74 -11.63
CA ALA A 48 3.35 12.74 -11.00
C ALA A 48 2.30 12.08 -10.09
N VAL A 49 1.72 10.97 -10.54
CA VAL A 49 0.81 10.16 -9.72
C VAL A 49 1.53 9.57 -8.50
N ILE A 50 2.72 9.00 -8.71
CA ILE A 50 3.53 8.41 -7.62
C ILE A 50 3.87 9.46 -6.57
N ASN A 51 4.33 10.65 -6.98
CA ASN A 51 4.65 11.74 -6.06
C ASN A 51 3.42 12.22 -5.28
N ALA A 52 2.25 12.30 -5.93
CA ALA A 52 1.00 12.63 -5.25
C ALA A 52 0.64 11.58 -4.18
N CYS A 53 0.80 10.28 -4.48
CA CYS A 53 0.57 9.21 -3.51
C CYS A 53 1.51 9.31 -2.30
N VAL A 54 2.80 9.60 -2.52
CA VAL A 54 3.79 9.78 -1.44
C VAL A 54 3.43 10.99 -0.58
N ALA A 55 3.06 12.10 -1.20
CA ALA A 55 2.64 13.30 -0.47
C ALA A 55 1.37 13.06 0.36
N GLU A 56 0.42 12.28 -0.15
CA GLU A 56 -0.78 11.89 0.60
C GLU A 56 -0.45 10.98 1.78
N ALA A 57 0.36 9.93 1.56
CA ALA A 57 0.76 8.99 2.60
C ALA A 57 1.62 9.62 3.71
N ALA A 58 2.29 10.75 3.42
CA ALA A 58 3.07 11.51 4.41
C ALA A 58 2.19 12.37 5.33
N LYS A 59 0.90 12.55 5.03
CA LYS A 59 -0.01 13.23 5.94
C LYS A 59 -0.23 12.38 7.20
N PRO A 60 -0.46 13.00 8.37
CA PRO A 60 -0.84 12.26 9.56
C PRO A 60 -2.05 11.36 9.28
N PHE A 61 -1.95 10.09 9.68
CA PHE A 61 -3.09 9.18 9.63
C PHE A 61 -4.08 9.58 10.72
N GLU A 62 -5.01 10.47 10.37
CA GLU A 62 -6.18 10.76 11.17
C GLU A 62 -7.10 9.53 11.07
N MET A 63 -7.04 8.65 12.08
CA MET A 63 -8.11 7.67 12.27
C MET A 63 -9.38 8.44 12.63
N GLU A 64 -10.16 8.84 11.63
CA GLU A 64 -11.48 9.41 11.90
C GLU A 64 -12.26 8.39 12.73
N ASN A 65 -12.59 8.80 13.97
CA ASN A 65 -13.17 7.96 15.01
C ASN A 65 -14.15 6.94 14.42
N ALA A 66 -13.79 5.66 14.50
CA ALA A 66 -14.68 4.55 14.19
C ALA A 66 -16.04 4.81 14.85
N ARG A 67 -17.04 5.12 14.03
CA ARG A 67 -18.45 5.20 14.39
C ARG A 67 -19.17 4.01 13.80
#